data_AF-A0A4V6E1R2-F1
#
_entry.id   AF-A0A4V6E1R2-F1
#
_cell.length_a   1.000
_cell.length_b   1.000
_cell.length_c   1.000
_cell.angle_alpha   90.00
_cell.angle_beta   90.00
_cell.angle_gamma   90.00
#
_symmetry.space_group_name_H-M   'P 1'
#
loop_
_entity.id
_entity.type
_entity.pdbx_description
1 polymer ?
#
loop_
_entity_poly.entity_id
_entity_poly.type
_entity_poly.pdbx_seq_one_letter_code
_entity_poly.pdbx_strand_id
1 'polypeptide(L)' 'LGSTRLTMGDDPGPFPGRRSPFEAYPNEEWESHYREVWDRDDSFMLTCTPNDTHNCYLEAAVKNGQITRLGPSMNYG' A
#
# COMPACT_ATOMS: atom_id res chain seq x y z
N LEU A 1 -31.34 -1.90 12.88
CA LEU A 1 -31.52 -1.21 11.57
C LEU A 1 -30.35 -1.62 10.69
N GLY A 2 -30.35 -2.62 9.84
CA GLY A 2 -31.35 -3.54 9.30
C GLY A 2 -30.68 -4.13 8.07
N SER A 3 -29.80 -5.13 8.25
CA SER A 3 -29.19 -5.82 7.11
C SER A 3 -30.29 -6.65 6.47
N THR A 4 -30.83 -6.16 5.36
CA THR A 4 -31.75 -6.95 4.54
C THR A 4 -31.02 -8.20 4.11
N ARG A 5 -31.34 -9.32 4.74
CA ARG A 5 -30.99 -10.66 4.29
C ARG A 5 -31.78 -10.88 3.01
N LEU A 6 -31.15 -10.65 1.87
CA LEU A 6 -31.71 -11.08 0.60
C LEU A 6 -31.78 -12.60 0.66
N THR A 7 -32.99 -13.12 0.66
CA THR A 7 -33.26 -14.55 0.49
C THR A 7 -32.56 -14.97 -0.79
N MET A 8 -31.68 -15.98 -0.69
CA MET A 8 -31.21 -16.75 -1.83
C MET A 8 -32.43 -17.32 -2.55
N GLY A 9 -32.96 -16.56 -3.49
CA GLY A 9 -33.87 -17.01 -4.52
C GLY A 9 -33.23 -16.56 -5.82
N ASP A 10 -32.39 -17.43 -6.36
CA ASP A 10 -32.06 -17.60 -7.78
C ASP A 10 -32.36 -16.41 -8.71
N ASP A 11 -31.81 -15.24 -8.42
CA ASP A 11 -31.77 -14.14 -9.38
C ASP A 11 -30.36 -14.15 -10.00
N PRO A 12 -30.17 -14.77 -11.18
CA PRO A 12 -28.85 -14.98 -11.76
C PRO A 12 -28.14 -13.65 -12.12
N GLY A 13 -28.84 -12.52 -12.01
CA GLY A 13 -28.43 -11.28 -12.64
C GLY A 13 -28.19 -11.50 -14.14
N PRO A 14 -27.68 -10.49 -14.86
CA PRO A 14 -27.33 -10.64 -16.27
C PRO A 14 -26.12 -11.58 -16.49
N PHE A 15 -25.45 -12.03 -15.42
CA PHE A 15 -24.24 -12.85 -15.47
C PHE A 15 -24.29 -14.00 -14.43
N PRO A 16 -25.07 -15.08 -14.69
CA PRO A 16 -25.14 -16.24 -13.81
C PRO A 16 -23.74 -16.81 -13.52
N GLY A 17 -23.40 -16.96 -12.23
CA GLY A 17 -22.11 -17.46 -11.76
C GLY A 17 -21.05 -16.40 -11.47
N ARG A 18 -21.32 -15.11 -11.71
CA ARG A 18 -20.43 -14.01 -11.33
C ARG A 18 -20.85 -13.44 -9.97
N ARG A 19 -20.09 -13.75 -8.92
CA ARG A 19 -20.24 -13.13 -7.58
C ARG A 19 -20.02 -11.62 -7.66
N SER A 20 -20.69 -10.85 -6.81
CA SER A 20 -20.53 -9.39 -6.78
C SER A 20 -19.10 -9.04 -6.35
N PRO A 21 -18.41 -8.08 -7.02
CA PRO A 21 -17.08 -7.62 -6.60
C PRO A 21 -17.01 -7.03 -5.19
N PHE A 22 -18.17 -6.75 -4.58
CA PHE A 22 -18.28 -6.26 -3.20
C PHE A 22 -18.46 -7.39 -2.17
N GLU A 23 -18.67 -8.64 -2.61
CA GLU A 23 -18.87 -9.81 -1.73
C GLU A 23 -17.54 -10.46 -1.31
N ALA A 24 -16.51 -10.38 -2.15
CA ALA A 24 -15.18 -10.89 -1.87
C ALA A 24 -14.14 -10.10 -2.66
N TYR A 25 -13.03 -9.77 -2.01
CA TYR A 25 -11.89 -9.19 -2.69
C TYR A 25 -11.28 -10.25 -3.64
N PRO A 26 -10.95 -9.90 -4.89
CA PRO A 26 -10.35 -10.82 -5.85
C PRO A 26 -8.92 -11.21 -5.40
N ASN A 27 -8.30 -12.16 -6.10
CA ASN A 27 -6.92 -12.63 -5.84
C ASN A 27 -5.98 -11.49 -5.34
N GLU A 28 -5.44 -11.65 -4.13
CA GLU A 28 -4.63 -10.65 -3.39
C GLU A 28 -3.11 -10.87 -3.57
N GLU A 29 -2.69 -11.92 -4.28
CA GLU A 29 -1.27 -12.29 -4.41
C GLU A 29 -0.42 -11.16 -4.99
N TRP A 30 -1.00 -10.35 -5.89
CA TRP A 30 -0.31 -9.20 -6.50
C TRP A 30 0.05 -8.10 -5.48
N GLU A 31 -0.69 -7.99 -4.38
CA GLU A 31 -0.42 -6.97 -3.36
C GLU A 31 0.89 -7.23 -2.63
N SER A 32 1.26 -8.50 -2.46
CA SER A 32 2.53 -8.91 -1.85
C SER A 32 3.71 -8.30 -2.60
N HIS A 33 3.64 -8.23 -3.93
CA HIS A 33 4.68 -7.66 -4.76
C HIS A 33 4.87 -6.16 -4.49
N TYR A 34 3.78 -5.40 -4.35
CA TYR A 34 3.88 -3.97 -4.02
C TYR A 34 4.41 -3.74 -2.60
N ARG A 35 4.02 -4.60 -1.64
CA ARG A 35 4.55 -4.54 -0.27
C ARG A 35 6.05 -4.84 -0.25
N GLU A 36 6.48 -5.84 -1.00
CA GLU A 36 7.88 -6.20 -1.15
C GLU A 36 8.69 -5.06 -1.77
N VAL A 37 8.19 -4.40 -2.82
CA VAL A 37 8.84 -3.23 -3.43
C VAL A 37 8.96 -2.07 -2.44
N TRP A 38 7.94 -1.87 -1.58
CA TRP A 38 7.93 -0.79 -0.60
C TRP A 38 8.91 -1.02 0.56
N ASP A 39 9.08 -2.27 0.95
CA ASP A 39 9.91 -2.68 2.07
C ASP A 39 11.41 -2.43 1.82
N ARG A 40 12.17 -2.23 2.89
CA ARG A 40 13.59 -1.86 2.84
C ARG A 40 14.43 -2.85 3.64
N ASP A 41 15.65 -3.10 3.20
CA ASP A 41 16.58 -4.02 3.87
C ASP A 41 17.29 -3.33 5.05
N ASP A 42 17.58 -2.03 4.90
CA ASP A 42 18.24 -1.20 5.91
C ASP A 42 17.82 0.27 5.76
N SER A 43 18.12 1.09 6.76
CA SER A 43 17.98 2.55 6.67
C SER A 43 18.99 3.30 7.52
N PHE A 44 19.31 4.52 7.07
CA PHE A 44 20.17 5.43 7.83
C PHE A 44 19.73 6.87 7.69
N MET A 45 20.15 7.71 8.63
CA MET A 45 19.85 9.13 8.64
C MET A 45 20.89 9.93 7.85
N LEU A 46 20.43 10.80 6.97
CA LEU A 46 21.26 11.79 6.30
C LEU A 46 20.72 13.20 6.48
N THR A 47 21.61 14.19 6.42
CA THR A 47 21.22 15.60 6.38
C THR A 47 21.25 16.05 4.92
N CYS A 48 20.12 16.56 4.44
CA CYS A 48 20.03 17.22 3.16
C CYS A 48 20.50 18.67 3.34
N THR A 49 21.64 19.03 2.74
CA THR A 49 22.25 20.37 2.86
C THR A 49 22.33 21.14 1.52
N PRO A 50 21.25 21.24 0.72
CA PRO A 50 21.18 22.21 -0.36
C PRO A 50 21.00 23.61 0.23
N ASN A 51 21.17 24.65 -0.59
CA ASN A 51 20.86 26.02 -0.19
C ASN A 51 19.34 26.27 -0.15
N ASP A 52 18.62 25.56 0.72
CA ASP A 52 17.17 25.71 0.93
C ASP A 52 16.82 26.25 2.32
N THR A 53 17.82 26.49 3.17
CA THR A 53 17.73 26.94 4.58
C THR A 53 17.16 25.94 5.60
N HIS A 54 16.69 24.76 5.18
CA HIS A 54 15.99 23.82 6.06
C HIS A 54 16.92 22.83 6.78
N ASN A 55 18.03 22.40 6.15
CA ASN A 55 18.91 21.35 6.72
C ASN A 55 18.13 20.10 7.18
N CYS A 56 17.22 19.60 6.33
CA CYS A 56 16.32 18.50 6.68
C CYS A 56 17.07 17.21 7.03
N TYR A 57 16.66 16.56 8.13
CA TYR A 57 17.04 15.18 8.42
C TYR A 57 16.10 14.22 7.70
N LEU A 58 16.66 13.40 6.81
CA LEU A 58 15.94 12.43 5.98
C LEU A 58 16.38 11.01 6.32
N GLU A 59 15.42 10.08 6.34
CA GLU A 59 15.71 8.64 6.42
C GLU A 59 15.91 8.11 5.00
N ALA A 60 17.08 7.55 4.72
CA ALA A 60 17.40 6.89 3.46
C ALA A 60 17.11 5.40 3.55
N ALA A 61 16.14 4.92 2.76
CA ALA A 61 15.82 3.51 2.66
C ALA A 61 16.77 2.83 1.66
N VAL A 62 17.41 1.76 2.10
CA VAL A 62 18.32 0.94 1.29
C VAL A 62 17.61 -0.36 0.91
N LYS A 63 17.64 -0.69 -0.39
CA LYS A 63 17.18 -1.97 -0.92
C LYS A 63 18.18 -2.49 -1.93
N ASN A 64 18.57 -3.76 -1.84
CA ASN A 64 19.59 -4.36 -2.68
C ASN A 64 20.92 -3.57 -2.69
N GLY A 65 21.32 -3.05 -1.52
CA GLY A 65 22.55 -2.26 -1.35
C GLY A 65 22.55 -0.87 -1.98
N GLN A 66 21.40 -0.39 -2.48
CA GLN A 66 21.26 0.93 -3.09
C GLN A 66 20.17 1.75 -2.40
N ILE A 67 20.35 3.07 -2.36
CA ILE A 67 19.33 3.99 -1.86
C ILE A 67 18.20 4.05 -2.88
N THR A 68 16.97 3.73 -2.46
CA THR A 68 15.79 3.73 -3.34
C THR A 68 14.79 4.83 -2.99
N ARG A 69 14.79 5.32 -1.74
CA ARG A 69 13.85 6.35 -1.27
C ARG A 69 14.43 7.19 -0.15
N LEU A 70 14.01 8.46 -0.08
CA LEU A 70 14.23 9.37 1.03
C LEU A 70 12.88 9.73 1.67
N GLY A 71 12.76 9.55 2.98
CA GLY A 71 11.57 9.89 3.76
C GLY A 71 11.84 10.99 4.80
N PRO A 72 10.83 11.77 5.20
CA PRO A 72 10.97 12.73 6.29
C PRO A 72 11.15 12.01 7.63
N SER A 73 12.11 12.45 8.44
CA SER A 73 12.31 11.92 9.80
C SER A 73 11.19 12.26 10.79
N MET A 74 10.35 13.23 10.43
CA MET A 74 9.30 13.75 11.30
C MET A 74 8.06 12.85 11.38
N ASN A 75 8.07 11.68 10.73
CA ASN A 75 7.00 10.68 10.76
C ASN A 75 5.60 11.27 10.49
N TYR A 76 5.49 12.12 9.47
CA TYR A 76 4.17 12.48 8.92
C TYR A 76 3.71 11.30 8.04
N GLY A 77 2.89 10.42 8.63
CA GLY A 77 2.29 9.25 8.00
C GLY A 77 0.80 9.19 8.28
#